data_AF-A0A164E9X5-F1
#
_entry.id   AF-A0A164E9X5-F1
#
_cell.length_a   1.000
_cell.length_b   1.000
_cell.length_c   1.000
_cell.angle_alpha   90.00
_cell.angle_beta   90.00
_cell.angle_gamma   90.00
#
_symmetry.space_group_name_H-M   'P 1'
#
loop_
_entity.id
_entity.type
_entity.pdbx_description
1 polymer ?
#
loop_
_entity_poly.entity_id
_entity_poly.type
_entity_poly.pdbx_seq_one_letter_code
_entity_poly.pdbx_strand_id
1 'polypeptide(L)'
;MSSIFNIGFANFGGLNFGNANLGDLNQGNGNVGNLNVGSGNLGSFNLGSGNLGSFNVGLGNLGGNNFGFGNNGSFNIGFGNTGIGNGGIGNWGLGNSGSFNNGFGNSGRANTDFYNAGIVNTGIGNVGNYNTGNYNVGNFNTGEFNPGDTNTGSYNTGNINTGWANTGDLNTGAFNIGDMNNGFFARGDGAANAGFSYTMTIPEIPINLPLSVPLHIPVEGRITEIVLTPFKIPAIPIDFPALSGTVGPIQMPPTRVTGPFISITVGSPETRLGVFVAGGVGRINIPIINIPAAPGFGNSTDAPSSGFLNSGRGGISGFGNFGPDTSGFFNFTRNLGSSGLLNAGLLQSGIHNFGNSISGFENQQSRPRIPGLEFGIEPMSAARLSGIFHNSRGASTFNFGYANGGGLNFGSANLGSFNLGNRNIGDFNIGDANHGIANFGFANFGDNNFGFGNLGDSNLGFGNTGVGNIGFGNTGDYNIGFG
;
A
#
# COMPACT_ATOMS: atom_id res chain seq x y z
N MET A 1 6.63 64.96 -46.05
CA MET A 1 6.85 63.58 -46.51
C MET A 1 7.81 62.92 -45.53
N SER A 2 7.33 62.12 -44.57
CA SER A 2 8.24 61.38 -43.69
C SER A 2 8.84 60.22 -44.50
N SER A 3 10.14 60.27 -44.76
CA SER A 3 10.84 59.18 -45.44
C SER A 3 10.82 57.94 -44.55
N ILE A 4 9.99 56.97 -44.93
CA ILE A 4 9.95 55.64 -44.32
C ILE A 4 11.25 54.94 -44.74
N PHE A 5 12.26 54.97 -43.87
CA PHE A 5 13.58 54.41 -44.17
C PHE A 5 13.55 52.89 -44.00
N ASN A 6 13.77 52.13 -45.06
CA ASN A 6 13.95 50.67 -45.01
C ASN A 6 15.25 50.30 -45.75
N ILE A 7 15.91 49.24 -45.31
CA ILE A 7 17.04 48.63 -46.02
C ILE A 7 16.64 47.20 -46.40
N GLY A 8 16.61 46.92 -47.70
CA GLY A 8 16.22 45.63 -48.27
C GLY A 8 14.97 45.70 -49.16
N PHE A 9 14.51 44.55 -49.66
CA PHE A 9 13.44 44.46 -50.66
C PHE A 9 12.09 44.09 -50.06
N ALA A 10 11.01 44.54 -50.72
CA ALA A 10 9.62 44.14 -50.42
C ALA A 10 9.17 44.38 -48.97
N ASN A 11 9.67 45.41 -48.31
CA ASN A 11 9.21 45.80 -46.98
C ASN A 11 7.99 46.73 -47.06
N PHE A 12 7.00 46.51 -46.20
CA PHE A 12 5.84 47.39 -45.99
C PHE A 12 5.81 47.84 -44.52
N GLY A 13 5.78 49.15 -44.28
CA GLY A 13 6.09 49.76 -42.98
C GLY A 13 7.48 50.41 -42.99
N GLY A 14 8.02 50.77 -41.82
CA GLY A 14 9.24 51.59 -41.69
C GLY A 14 10.32 51.08 -40.75
N LEU A 15 11.54 51.57 -40.96
CA LEU A 15 12.73 51.23 -40.17
C LEU A 15 13.06 49.73 -40.16
N ASN A 16 12.74 49.03 -41.25
CA ASN A 16 13.06 47.61 -41.40
C ASN A 16 14.47 47.41 -42.00
N PHE A 17 15.21 46.45 -41.47
CA PHE A 17 16.50 45.96 -41.98
C PHE A 17 16.38 44.49 -42.38
N GLY A 18 16.24 44.22 -43.67
CA GLY A 18 16.04 42.88 -44.25
C GLY A 18 14.97 42.88 -45.34
N ASN A 19 14.48 41.70 -45.72
CA ASN A 19 13.57 41.53 -46.85
C ASN A 19 12.17 41.06 -46.40
N ALA A 20 11.15 41.44 -47.17
CA ALA A 20 9.78 40.93 -47.05
C ALA A 20 9.14 41.10 -45.66
N ASN A 21 9.46 42.19 -44.95
CA ASN A 21 8.85 42.49 -43.67
C ASN A 21 7.54 43.29 -43.84
N LEU A 22 6.52 42.95 -43.06
CA LEU A 22 5.26 43.66 -42.92
C LEU A 22 5.14 44.19 -41.48
N GLY A 23 5.37 45.50 -41.30
CA GLY A 23 5.38 46.18 -40.00
C GLY A 23 6.59 47.09 -39.86
N ASP A 24 6.87 47.53 -38.64
CA ASP A 24 7.90 48.51 -38.32
C ASP A 24 9.05 47.92 -37.49
N LEU A 25 10.24 48.49 -37.66
CA LEU A 25 11.42 48.26 -36.81
C LEU A 25 11.87 46.78 -36.74
N ASN A 26 11.71 46.01 -37.82
CA ASN A 26 12.17 44.62 -37.87
C ASN A 26 13.61 44.50 -38.37
N GLN A 27 14.40 43.63 -37.75
CA GLN A 27 15.73 43.24 -38.19
C GLN A 27 15.75 41.75 -38.55
N GLY A 28 15.73 41.45 -39.85
CA GLY A 28 15.69 40.10 -40.42
C GLY A 28 14.67 40.00 -41.55
N ASN A 29 14.33 38.77 -41.96
CA ASN A 29 13.52 38.54 -43.16
C ASN A 29 12.14 37.96 -42.84
N GLY A 30 11.12 38.34 -43.61
CA GLY A 30 9.82 37.68 -43.61
C GLY A 30 9.04 37.83 -42.30
N ASN A 31 9.25 38.91 -41.55
CA ASN A 31 8.51 39.15 -40.31
C ASN A 31 7.17 39.84 -40.61
N VAL A 32 6.12 39.46 -39.89
CA VAL A 32 4.81 40.12 -39.88
C VAL A 32 4.53 40.59 -38.45
N GLY A 33 4.58 41.90 -38.23
CA GLY A 33 4.50 42.56 -36.93
C GLY A 33 5.67 43.51 -36.71
N ASN A 34 5.86 43.99 -35.47
CA ASN A 34 6.81 45.05 -35.17
C ASN A 34 7.95 44.59 -34.26
N LEU A 35 9.09 45.26 -34.35
CA LEU A 35 10.21 45.12 -33.39
C LEU A 35 10.73 43.68 -33.24
N ASN A 36 10.73 42.90 -34.33
CA ASN A 36 11.31 41.56 -34.32
C ASN A 36 12.79 41.61 -34.71
N VAL A 37 13.63 40.86 -33.99
CA VAL A 37 15.03 40.60 -34.34
C VAL A 37 15.18 39.12 -34.65
N GLY A 38 15.36 38.77 -35.91
CA GLY A 38 15.32 37.40 -36.44
C GLY A 38 14.36 37.31 -37.63
N SER A 39 14.08 36.10 -38.11
CA SER A 39 13.33 35.90 -39.36
C SER A 39 12.08 35.04 -39.20
N GLY A 40 11.08 35.27 -40.05
CA GLY A 40 9.88 34.45 -40.12
C GLY A 40 8.99 34.53 -38.87
N ASN A 41 9.03 35.63 -38.13
CA ASN A 41 8.17 35.80 -36.97
C ASN A 41 6.81 36.36 -37.40
N LEU A 42 5.73 35.82 -36.85
CA LEU A 42 4.37 36.37 -36.95
C LEU A 42 3.94 36.83 -35.56
N GLY A 43 3.99 38.14 -35.31
CA GLY A 43 3.81 38.79 -34.02
C GLY A 43 4.88 39.85 -33.77
N SER A 44 4.97 40.39 -32.55
CA SER A 44 5.84 41.53 -32.26
C SER A 44 6.82 41.27 -31.11
N PHE A 45 7.90 42.05 -31.05
CA PHE A 45 8.90 42.01 -29.96
C PHE A 45 9.58 40.64 -29.78
N ASN A 46 9.75 39.87 -30.86
CA ASN A 46 10.44 38.58 -30.78
C ASN A 46 11.95 38.74 -31.01
N LEU A 47 12.76 38.05 -30.22
CA LEU A 47 14.19 37.88 -30.44
C LEU A 47 14.47 36.41 -30.81
N GLY A 48 14.70 36.14 -32.09
CA GLY A 48 14.88 34.83 -32.67
C GLY A 48 13.96 34.63 -33.87
N SER A 49 13.83 33.39 -34.35
CA SER A 49 13.19 33.11 -35.65
C SER A 49 12.04 32.11 -35.54
N GLY A 50 11.08 32.23 -36.45
CA GLY A 50 9.96 31.30 -36.58
C GLY A 50 8.96 31.34 -35.43
N ASN A 51 8.91 32.42 -34.66
CA ASN A 51 7.96 32.54 -33.54
C ASN A 51 6.59 32.99 -34.05
N LEU A 52 5.53 32.37 -33.51
CA LEU A 52 4.14 32.78 -33.70
C LEU A 52 3.59 33.32 -32.37
N GLY A 53 3.43 34.63 -32.29
CA GLY A 53 3.05 35.37 -31.09
C GLY A 53 4.11 36.41 -30.71
N SER A 54 4.08 36.92 -29.48
CA SER A 54 4.86 38.12 -29.12
C SER A 54 5.73 37.95 -27.89
N PHE A 55 6.80 38.75 -27.78
CA PHE A 55 7.74 38.75 -26.65
C PHE A 55 8.48 37.41 -26.45
N ASN A 56 8.65 36.62 -27.50
CA ASN A 56 9.39 35.36 -27.41
C ASN A 56 10.89 35.60 -27.62
N VAL A 57 11.71 34.91 -26.85
CA VAL A 57 13.17 34.85 -27.02
C VAL A 57 13.56 33.41 -27.36
N GLY A 58 14.11 33.18 -28.56
CA GLY A 58 14.50 31.88 -29.08
C GLY A 58 13.74 31.49 -30.34
N LEU A 59 13.62 30.19 -30.63
CA LEU A 59 13.17 29.72 -31.95
C LEU A 59 11.87 28.92 -31.87
N GLY A 60 10.99 29.14 -32.86
CA GLY A 60 9.84 28.26 -33.09
C GLY A 60 8.81 28.25 -31.96
N ASN A 61 8.74 29.30 -31.14
CA ASN A 61 7.77 29.35 -30.05
C ASN A 61 6.40 29.78 -30.57
N LEU A 62 5.36 29.15 -30.05
CA LEU A 62 3.95 29.48 -30.25
C LEU A 62 3.38 30.10 -28.97
N GLY A 63 2.72 31.25 -29.07
CA GLY A 63 2.21 32.03 -27.95
C GLY A 63 3.17 33.15 -27.54
N GLY A 64 3.24 33.52 -26.26
CA GLY A 64 3.96 34.72 -25.86
C GLY A 64 4.79 34.63 -24.57
N ASN A 65 5.79 35.50 -24.46
CA ASN A 65 6.72 35.54 -23.33
C ASN A 65 7.47 34.22 -23.09
N ASN A 66 7.70 33.41 -24.13
CA ASN A 66 8.47 32.18 -24.00
C ASN A 66 9.97 32.45 -24.15
N PHE A 67 10.80 31.78 -23.37
CA PHE A 67 12.26 31.78 -23.49
C PHE A 67 12.76 30.38 -23.82
N GLY A 68 13.36 30.19 -24.99
CA GLY A 68 13.91 28.92 -25.45
C GLY A 68 13.31 28.47 -26.78
N PHE A 69 13.08 27.17 -26.95
CA PHE A 69 12.85 26.56 -28.26
C PHE A 69 11.57 25.73 -28.29
N GLY A 70 10.74 25.94 -29.30
CA GLY A 70 9.59 25.09 -29.60
C GLY A 70 8.53 25.05 -28.50
N ASN A 71 8.47 26.06 -27.63
CA ASN A 71 7.45 26.09 -26.58
C ASN A 71 6.10 26.50 -27.18
N ASN A 72 5.02 25.90 -26.66
CA ASN A 72 3.65 26.22 -27.03
C ASN A 72 2.89 26.76 -25.81
N GLY A 73 2.33 27.95 -25.90
CA GLY A 73 1.64 28.62 -24.81
C GLY A 73 2.40 29.85 -24.33
N SER A 74 2.41 30.15 -23.03
CA SER A 74 2.98 31.41 -22.53
C SER A 74 3.89 31.25 -21.32
N PHE A 75 4.88 32.13 -21.19
CA PHE A 75 5.80 32.16 -20.04
C PHE A 75 6.61 30.88 -19.83
N ASN A 76 6.74 30.03 -20.85
CA ASN A 76 7.53 28.82 -20.74
C ASN A 76 9.02 29.11 -20.91
N ILE A 77 9.85 28.43 -20.14
CA ILE A 77 11.31 28.54 -20.18
C ILE A 77 11.90 27.16 -20.49
N GLY A 78 12.63 27.04 -21.59
CA GLY A 78 13.32 25.82 -21.99
C GLY A 78 12.85 25.27 -23.34
N PHE A 79 12.62 23.96 -23.43
CA PHE A 79 12.45 23.24 -24.69
C PHE A 79 11.15 22.47 -24.75
N GLY A 80 10.34 22.73 -25.79
CA GLY A 80 9.19 21.88 -26.12
C GLY A 80 8.10 21.83 -25.05
N ASN A 81 8.02 22.82 -24.16
CA ASN A 81 7.00 22.84 -23.12
C ASN A 81 5.66 23.28 -23.72
N THR A 82 4.55 22.70 -23.26
CA THR A 82 3.19 23.08 -23.66
C THR A 82 2.39 23.57 -22.46
N GLY A 83 1.79 24.76 -22.55
CA GLY A 83 0.95 25.35 -21.51
C GLY A 83 1.53 26.65 -20.95
N ILE A 84 1.45 26.87 -19.65
CA ILE A 84 1.76 28.17 -19.02
C ILE A 84 2.83 28.04 -17.94
N GLY A 85 3.90 28.83 -18.02
CA GLY A 85 4.86 28.97 -16.93
C GLY A 85 5.68 27.72 -16.65
N ASN A 86 5.83 26.80 -17.60
CA ASN A 86 6.62 25.59 -17.40
C ASN A 86 8.11 25.86 -17.61
N GLY A 87 8.96 25.25 -16.78
CA GLY A 87 10.42 25.33 -16.84
C GLY A 87 11.07 23.98 -17.14
N GLY A 88 11.98 23.93 -18.10
CA GLY A 88 12.75 22.74 -18.45
C GLY A 88 12.34 22.13 -19.79
N ILE A 89 12.08 20.82 -19.84
CA ILE A 89 11.96 20.07 -21.10
C ILE A 89 10.64 19.29 -21.17
N GLY A 90 9.84 19.53 -22.21
CA GLY A 90 8.72 18.67 -22.58
C GLY A 90 7.63 18.57 -21.52
N ASN A 91 7.47 19.59 -20.67
CA ASN A 91 6.40 19.60 -19.67
C ASN A 91 5.08 20.03 -20.30
N TRP A 92 3.98 19.48 -19.82
CA TRP A 92 2.62 19.81 -20.25
C TRP A 92 1.79 20.33 -19.06
N GLY A 93 1.09 21.44 -19.26
CA GLY A 93 0.18 22.03 -18.27
C GLY A 93 0.70 23.34 -17.69
N LEU A 94 0.65 23.50 -16.37
CA LEU A 94 0.91 24.79 -15.72
C LEU A 94 1.98 24.71 -14.63
N GLY A 95 2.97 25.59 -14.70
CA GLY A 95 3.93 25.81 -13.62
C GLY A 95 4.80 24.59 -13.28
N ASN A 96 4.97 23.64 -14.20
CA ASN A 96 5.80 22.48 -13.95
C ASN A 96 7.29 22.81 -14.12
N SER A 97 8.16 22.20 -13.32
CA SER A 97 9.61 22.35 -13.42
C SER A 97 10.32 21.00 -13.59
N GLY A 98 11.36 20.97 -14.41
CA GLY A 98 12.11 19.75 -14.72
C GLY A 98 11.72 19.18 -16.07
N SER A 99 11.36 17.90 -16.14
CA SER A 99 11.18 17.24 -17.43
C SER A 99 9.98 16.30 -17.50
N PHE A 100 9.22 16.37 -18.60
CA PHE A 100 8.13 15.45 -18.94
C PHE A 100 7.03 15.37 -17.88
N ASN A 101 6.88 16.40 -17.04
CA ASN A 101 5.77 16.45 -16.09
C ASN A 101 4.49 16.86 -16.81
N ASN A 102 3.37 16.27 -16.40
CA ASN A 102 2.05 16.54 -16.96
C ASN A 102 1.09 16.98 -15.85
N GLY A 103 0.49 18.15 -15.97
CA GLY A 103 -0.48 18.68 -15.01
C GLY A 103 -0.03 20.00 -14.41
N PHE A 104 -0.11 20.15 -13.09
CA PHE A 104 0.02 21.44 -12.41
C PHE A 104 1.06 21.42 -11.30
N GLY A 105 2.03 22.33 -11.37
CA GLY A 105 2.97 22.59 -10.28
C GLY A 105 3.87 21.41 -9.91
N ASN A 106 4.06 20.45 -10.81
CA ASN A 106 4.92 19.30 -10.55
C ASN A 106 6.39 19.69 -10.71
N SER A 107 7.25 19.15 -9.85
CA SER A 107 8.71 19.35 -9.89
C SER A 107 9.43 18.01 -10.01
N GLY A 108 10.41 17.93 -10.92
CA GLY A 108 11.21 16.72 -11.13
C GLY A 108 10.93 16.09 -12.49
N ARG A 109 10.67 14.78 -12.53
CA ARG A 109 10.57 14.05 -13.80
C ARG A 109 9.36 13.13 -13.89
N ALA A 110 8.63 13.23 -15.00
CA ALA A 110 7.54 12.32 -15.36
C ALA A 110 6.45 12.19 -14.29
N ASN A 111 6.23 13.25 -13.51
CA ASN A 111 5.13 13.31 -12.56
C ASN A 111 3.84 13.71 -13.29
N THR A 112 2.72 13.13 -12.88
CA THR A 112 1.40 13.38 -13.47
C THR A 112 0.43 13.91 -12.42
N ASP A 113 -0.51 14.76 -12.84
CA ASP A 113 -1.54 15.42 -12.03
C ASP A 113 -1.01 16.64 -11.25
N PHE A 114 -1.04 16.69 -9.91
CA PHE A 114 -0.90 17.94 -9.17
C PHE A 114 0.21 17.93 -8.11
N TYR A 115 1.07 18.93 -8.12
CA TYR A 115 2.01 19.29 -7.04
C TYR A 115 2.92 18.14 -6.57
N ASN A 116 3.23 17.19 -7.44
CA ASN A 116 4.13 16.10 -7.10
C ASN A 116 5.58 16.53 -7.24
N ALA A 117 6.42 16.08 -6.31
CA ALA A 117 7.85 16.34 -6.28
C ALA A 117 8.65 15.03 -6.32
N GLY A 118 9.53 14.91 -7.31
CA GLY A 118 10.41 13.75 -7.50
C GLY A 118 10.19 13.07 -8.84
N ILE A 119 10.11 11.74 -8.87
CA ILE A 119 10.10 10.97 -10.12
C ILE A 119 8.91 10.03 -10.19
N VAL A 120 8.16 10.09 -11.30
CA VAL A 120 7.11 9.11 -11.65
C VAL A 120 6.07 9.00 -10.53
N ASN A 121 5.63 10.13 -9.99
CA ASN A 121 4.50 10.17 -9.08
C ASN A 121 3.20 10.46 -9.84
N THR A 122 2.11 9.82 -9.44
CA THR A 122 0.77 10.03 -10.01
C THR A 122 -0.21 10.37 -8.89
N GLY A 123 -1.04 11.39 -9.09
CA GLY A 123 -2.02 11.89 -8.12
C GLY A 123 -1.61 13.23 -7.52
N ILE A 124 -1.88 13.47 -6.24
CA ILE A 124 -1.80 14.82 -5.65
C ILE A 124 -0.74 14.89 -4.56
N GLY A 125 0.21 15.82 -4.67
CA GLY A 125 1.06 16.24 -3.56
C GLY A 125 1.99 15.17 -3.02
N ASN A 126 2.38 14.19 -3.84
CA ASN A 126 3.34 13.16 -3.43
C ASN A 126 4.76 13.71 -3.45
N VAL A 127 5.58 13.30 -2.47
CA VAL A 127 7.00 13.66 -2.36
C VAL A 127 7.84 12.39 -2.33
N GLY A 128 8.82 12.30 -3.23
CA GLY A 128 9.68 11.13 -3.41
C GLY A 128 9.42 10.49 -4.76
N ASN A 129 9.48 9.16 -4.88
CA ASN A 129 9.44 8.53 -6.21
C ASN A 129 8.45 7.37 -6.29
N TYR A 130 7.85 7.19 -7.47
CA TYR A 130 6.98 6.07 -7.76
C TYR A 130 5.81 5.97 -6.78
N ASN A 131 5.24 7.09 -6.32
CA ASN A 131 4.01 7.05 -5.51
C ASN A 131 2.77 7.15 -6.39
N THR A 132 1.73 6.40 -6.04
CA THR A 132 0.42 6.43 -6.67
C THR A 132 -0.63 6.84 -5.64
N GLY A 133 -1.41 7.87 -5.93
CA GLY A 133 -2.46 8.38 -5.04
C GLY A 133 -2.08 9.74 -4.45
N ASN A 134 -2.41 10.01 -3.19
CA ASN A 134 -2.39 11.36 -2.65
C ASN A 134 -1.52 11.50 -1.40
N TYR A 135 -0.73 12.57 -1.33
CA TYR A 135 0.01 12.99 -0.14
C TYR A 135 0.92 11.92 0.47
N ASN A 136 1.46 11.03 -0.36
CA ASN A 136 2.44 10.05 0.09
C ASN A 136 3.84 10.68 0.15
N VAL A 137 4.62 10.32 1.16
CA VAL A 137 5.98 10.80 1.35
C VAL A 137 6.92 9.60 1.44
N GLY A 138 7.91 9.54 0.57
CA GLY A 138 8.79 8.38 0.43
C GLY A 138 8.63 7.77 -0.96
N ASN A 139 8.80 6.46 -1.08
CA ASN A 139 8.84 5.78 -2.36
C ASN A 139 7.87 4.61 -2.43
N PHE A 140 7.36 4.34 -3.63
CA PHE A 140 6.53 3.16 -3.91
C PHE A 140 5.29 3.06 -3.03
N ASN A 141 4.69 4.16 -2.57
CA ASN A 141 3.42 4.08 -1.84
C ASN A 141 2.23 4.09 -2.79
N THR A 142 1.18 3.33 -2.46
CA THR A 142 -0.10 3.32 -3.16
C THR A 142 -1.22 3.66 -2.18
N GLY A 143 -2.02 4.67 -2.53
CA GLY A 143 -3.15 5.13 -1.75
C GLY A 143 -2.90 6.53 -1.17
N GLU A 144 -3.23 6.78 0.09
CA GLU A 144 -3.29 8.15 0.62
C GLU A 144 -2.53 8.34 1.93
N PHE A 145 -1.82 9.46 2.08
CA PHE A 145 -1.18 9.87 3.33
C PHE A 145 -0.30 8.77 3.93
N ASN A 146 0.57 8.16 3.14
CA ASN A 146 1.52 7.17 3.64
C ASN A 146 2.95 7.75 3.71
N PRO A 147 3.44 8.17 4.90
CA PRO A 147 4.85 8.46 5.13
C PRO A 147 5.68 7.18 5.31
N GLY A 148 6.79 7.07 4.58
CA GLY A 148 7.67 5.91 4.53
C GLY A 148 7.61 5.25 3.15
N ASP A 149 8.09 4.02 3.04
CA ASP A 149 8.24 3.35 1.75
C ASP A 149 7.32 2.14 1.61
N THR A 150 6.83 1.92 0.39
CA THR A 150 6.15 0.68 0.00
C THR A 150 4.88 0.40 0.81
N ASN A 151 4.09 1.41 1.16
CA ASN A 151 2.80 1.20 1.83
C ASN A 151 1.65 1.07 0.83
N THR A 152 0.66 0.24 1.14
CA THR A 152 -0.60 0.11 0.40
C THR A 152 -1.77 0.47 1.30
N GLY A 153 -2.64 1.37 0.83
CA GLY A 153 -3.83 1.82 1.56
C GLY A 153 -3.66 3.24 2.05
N SER A 154 -4.12 3.54 3.26
CA SER A 154 -4.19 4.92 3.73
C SER A 154 -3.60 5.13 5.12
N TYR A 155 -3.04 6.31 5.37
CA TYR A 155 -2.56 6.75 6.69
C TYR A 155 -1.52 5.84 7.34
N ASN A 156 -0.75 5.07 6.55
CA ASN A 156 0.27 4.20 7.10
C ASN A 156 1.59 4.94 7.27
N THR A 157 2.14 4.93 8.47
CA THR A 157 3.46 5.51 8.79
C THR A 157 4.46 4.39 9.05
N GLY A 158 5.62 4.44 8.39
CA GLY A 158 6.61 3.36 8.39
C GLY A 158 6.63 2.67 7.03
N ASN A 159 7.14 1.46 6.96
CA ASN A 159 7.41 0.78 5.69
C ASN A 159 6.60 -0.51 5.54
N ILE A 160 6.24 -0.83 4.29
CA ILE A 160 5.67 -2.12 3.92
C ILE A 160 4.39 -2.41 4.72
N ASN A 161 3.53 -1.42 4.93
CA ASN A 161 2.23 -1.63 5.57
C ASN A 161 1.12 -1.81 4.53
N THR A 162 0.19 -2.70 4.79
CA THR A 162 -1.03 -2.88 4.00
C THR A 162 -2.26 -2.63 4.85
N GLY A 163 -3.09 -1.67 4.44
CA GLY A 163 -4.39 -1.37 5.05
C GLY A 163 -4.49 0.07 5.52
N TRP A 164 -5.03 0.30 6.72
CA TRP A 164 -5.43 1.64 7.16
C TRP A 164 -4.85 2.02 8.52
N ALA A 165 -4.17 3.18 8.59
CA ALA A 165 -3.73 3.79 9.84
C ALA A 165 -2.80 2.89 10.67
N ASN A 166 -1.90 2.15 10.00
CA ASN A 166 -0.86 1.39 10.69
C ASN A 166 0.38 2.25 10.95
N THR A 167 1.01 2.10 12.11
CA THR A 167 2.26 2.78 12.48
C THR A 167 3.30 1.74 12.88
N GLY A 168 4.49 1.82 12.28
CA GLY A 168 5.52 0.79 12.36
C GLY A 168 5.70 0.10 11.01
N ASP A 169 6.42 -1.00 10.98
CA ASP A 169 6.80 -1.68 9.74
C ASP A 169 6.09 -3.02 9.59
N LEU A 170 5.85 -3.42 8.34
CA LEU A 170 5.36 -4.75 7.99
C LEU A 170 3.99 -5.11 8.61
N ASN A 171 3.07 -4.17 8.72
CA ASN A 171 1.74 -4.45 9.28
C ASN A 171 0.70 -4.76 8.19
N THR A 172 -0.21 -5.68 8.46
CA THR A 172 -1.40 -5.91 7.64
C THR A 172 -2.66 -5.72 8.46
N GLY A 173 -3.59 -4.90 7.97
CA GLY A 173 -4.88 -4.64 8.61
C GLY A 173 -5.06 -3.17 8.98
N ALA A 174 -5.59 -2.84 10.16
CA ALA A 174 -5.84 -1.44 10.50
C ALA A 174 -5.61 -1.06 11.96
N PHE A 175 -5.21 0.20 12.18
CA PHE A 175 -4.96 0.78 13.50
C PHE A 175 -3.91 0.01 14.33
N ASN A 176 -2.95 -0.62 13.67
CA ASN A 176 -1.87 -1.34 14.35
C ASN A 176 -0.73 -0.37 14.72
N ILE A 177 -0.12 -0.58 15.88
CA ILE A 177 1.03 0.18 16.37
C ILE A 177 2.13 -0.80 16.80
N GLY A 178 3.29 -0.73 16.16
CA GLY A 178 4.40 -1.67 16.29
C GLY A 178 4.63 -2.42 14.98
N ASP A 179 5.51 -3.42 15.00
CA ASP A 179 5.95 -4.10 13.78
C ASP A 179 5.31 -5.49 13.61
N MET A 180 5.21 -5.95 12.36
CA MET A 180 4.82 -7.33 12.01
C MET A 180 3.43 -7.77 12.51
N ASN A 181 2.50 -6.82 12.68
CA ASN A 181 1.15 -7.11 13.15
C ASN A 181 0.24 -7.59 12.01
N ASN A 182 -0.73 -8.43 12.37
CA ASN A 182 -1.76 -8.89 11.45
C ASN A 182 -3.14 -8.77 12.10
N GLY A 183 -3.97 -7.82 11.68
CA GLY A 183 -5.33 -7.65 12.20
C GLY A 183 -5.69 -6.19 12.50
N PHE A 184 -6.49 -5.99 13.56
CA PHE A 184 -7.04 -4.68 13.91
C PHE A 184 -6.63 -4.28 15.34
N PHE A 185 -6.29 -3.01 15.54
CA PHE A 185 -6.02 -2.42 16.85
C PHE A 185 -4.89 -3.12 17.64
N ALA A 186 -3.93 -3.73 16.94
CA ALA A 186 -2.80 -4.39 17.58
C ALA A 186 -1.84 -3.35 18.18
N ARG A 187 -1.28 -3.64 19.36
CA ARG A 187 -0.27 -2.80 20.01
C ARG A 187 0.91 -3.67 20.43
N GLY A 188 2.12 -3.26 20.01
CA GLY A 188 3.37 -4.00 20.19
C GLY A 188 3.75 -4.78 18.94
N ASP A 189 4.89 -5.46 18.98
CA ASP A 189 5.40 -6.20 17.82
C ASP A 189 4.83 -7.61 17.77
N GLY A 190 4.39 -8.05 16.59
CA GLY A 190 3.84 -9.38 16.36
C GLY A 190 2.51 -9.66 17.08
N ALA A 191 1.77 -8.61 17.45
CA ALA A 191 0.45 -8.71 18.05
C ALA A 191 -0.63 -9.05 17.01
N ALA A 192 -1.74 -9.62 17.49
CA ALA A 192 -2.86 -10.14 16.68
C ALA A 192 -2.51 -11.27 15.69
N ASN A 193 -1.28 -11.81 15.72
CA ASN A 193 -0.90 -12.98 14.95
C ASN A 193 -1.69 -14.23 15.38
N ALA A 194 -2.25 -14.95 14.40
CA ALA A 194 -3.04 -16.16 14.64
C ALA A 194 -2.16 -17.41 14.66
N GLY A 195 -2.29 -18.23 15.71
CA GLY A 195 -1.71 -19.58 15.80
C GLY A 195 -2.79 -20.61 16.11
N PHE A 196 -2.50 -21.90 15.88
CA PHE A 196 -3.42 -23.00 16.16
C PHE A 196 -2.70 -24.17 16.80
N SER A 197 -3.15 -24.59 17.99
CA SER A 197 -2.62 -25.78 18.68
C SER A 197 -3.74 -26.73 19.09
N TYR A 198 -3.57 -28.02 18.81
CA TYR A 198 -4.43 -29.10 19.28
C TYR A 198 -3.60 -30.12 20.05
N THR A 199 -3.95 -30.36 21.32
CA THR A 199 -3.29 -31.32 22.21
C THR A 199 -4.29 -32.40 22.62
N MET A 200 -3.90 -33.66 22.47
CA MET A 200 -4.63 -34.79 23.02
C MET A 200 -4.14 -35.03 24.45
N THR A 201 -5.07 -35.14 25.39
CA THR A 201 -4.77 -35.44 26.79
C THR A 201 -5.22 -36.86 27.13
N ILE A 202 -4.28 -37.70 27.54
CA ILE A 202 -4.59 -39.00 28.15
C ILE A 202 -4.74 -38.79 29.66
N PRO A 203 -5.90 -39.14 30.26
CA PRO A 203 -6.09 -39.09 31.71
C PRO A 203 -5.05 -39.93 32.46
N GLU A 204 -4.84 -39.62 33.74
CA GLU A 204 -3.95 -40.40 34.60
C GLU A 204 -4.36 -41.88 34.62
N ILE A 205 -3.38 -42.77 34.46
CA ILE A 205 -3.59 -44.22 34.55
C ILE A 205 -3.21 -44.64 35.97
N PRO A 206 -4.19 -45.01 36.83
CA PRO A 206 -3.89 -45.46 38.18
C PRO A 206 -3.28 -46.86 38.17
N ILE A 207 -2.21 -47.04 38.95
CA ILE A 207 -1.58 -48.33 39.22
C ILE A 207 -1.91 -48.74 40.66
N ASN A 208 -2.69 -49.81 40.80
CA ASN A 208 -3.01 -50.42 42.08
C ASN A 208 -2.38 -51.81 42.14
N LEU A 209 -1.27 -51.93 42.88
CA LEU A 209 -0.58 -53.20 43.09
C LEU A 209 -0.80 -53.67 44.54
N PRO A 210 -1.68 -54.66 44.77
CA PRO A 210 -1.83 -55.25 46.08
C PRO A 210 -0.62 -56.14 46.38
N LEU A 211 0.21 -55.75 47.35
CA LEU A 211 1.32 -56.56 47.86
C LEU A 211 0.90 -57.21 49.18
N SER A 212 1.26 -58.48 49.36
CA SER A 212 0.88 -59.28 50.53
C SER A 212 2.12 -59.94 51.11
N VAL A 213 2.48 -59.58 52.35
CA VAL A 213 3.69 -60.08 53.03
C VAL A 213 3.28 -60.86 54.29
N PRO A 214 3.84 -62.05 54.56
CA PRO A 214 3.54 -62.80 55.79
C PRO A 214 4.06 -62.07 57.04
N LEU A 215 3.22 -61.98 58.08
CA LEU A 215 3.58 -61.36 59.38
C LEU A 215 3.62 -62.43 60.47
N HIS A 216 4.83 -62.82 60.88
CA HIS A 216 5.05 -63.74 62.01
C HIS A 216 6.26 -63.28 62.84
N ILE A 217 5.99 -62.64 63.98
CA ILE A 217 7.02 -62.15 64.90
C ILE A 217 6.82 -62.81 66.28
N PRO A 218 7.68 -63.76 66.69
CA PRO A 218 7.69 -64.29 68.05
C PRO A 218 8.56 -63.42 68.97
N VAL A 219 8.06 -63.12 70.18
CA VAL A 219 8.84 -62.49 71.26
C VAL A 219 8.83 -63.41 72.48
N GLU A 220 10.02 -63.81 72.93
CA GLU A 220 10.20 -64.67 74.11
C GLU A 220 11.00 -63.94 75.19
N GLY A 221 10.48 -63.96 76.44
CA GLY A 221 11.15 -63.41 77.61
C GLY A 221 11.14 -64.40 78.77
N ARG A 222 12.24 -64.48 79.52
CA ARG A 222 12.37 -65.29 80.75
C ARG A 222 12.73 -64.40 81.93
N ILE A 223 12.11 -64.66 83.08
CA ILE A 223 12.53 -64.12 84.39
C ILE A 223 13.40 -65.19 85.08
N THR A 224 14.56 -64.80 85.62
CA THR A 224 15.50 -65.71 86.29
C THR A 224 15.09 -66.03 87.74
N GLU A 225 15.48 -67.22 88.20
CA GLU A 225 15.14 -67.89 89.47
C GLU A 225 15.40 -67.04 90.75
N ILE A 226 14.51 -67.14 91.75
CA ILE A 226 14.70 -66.57 93.09
C ILE A 226 14.98 -67.72 94.08
N VAL A 227 16.09 -67.64 94.82
CA VAL A 227 16.51 -68.64 95.83
C VAL A 227 16.45 -68.04 97.23
N LEU A 228 15.70 -68.68 98.15
CA LEU A 228 15.69 -68.34 99.57
C LEU A 228 16.78 -69.14 100.32
N THR A 229 17.63 -68.45 101.09
CA THR A 229 18.77 -69.05 101.79
C THR A 229 18.35 -69.86 103.04
N PRO A 230 18.92 -71.06 103.26
CA PRO A 230 18.58 -71.91 104.41
C PRO A 230 19.22 -71.40 105.71
N PHE A 231 18.55 -71.64 106.84
CA PHE A 231 19.07 -71.36 108.19
C PHE A 231 18.80 -72.53 109.17
N LYS A 232 19.56 -72.56 110.28
CA LYS A 232 19.52 -73.61 111.30
C LYS A 232 19.24 -73.02 112.67
N ILE A 233 18.38 -73.67 113.47
CA ILE A 233 18.16 -73.35 114.87
C ILE A 233 18.96 -74.36 115.73
N PRO A 234 19.92 -73.93 116.57
CA PRO A 234 20.74 -74.82 117.40
C PRO A 234 19.94 -75.62 118.45
N ALA A 235 20.53 -76.72 118.94
CA ALA A 235 19.95 -77.58 119.96
C ALA A 235 19.85 -76.88 121.32
N ILE A 236 18.76 -77.10 122.05
CA ILE A 236 18.54 -76.54 123.39
C ILE A 236 18.75 -77.65 124.43
N PRO A 237 19.69 -77.50 125.39
CA PRO A 237 19.93 -78.50 126.44
C PRO A 237 18.89 -78.41 127.56
N ILE A 238 18.51 -79.58 128.10
CA ILE A 238 17.63 -79.72 129.28
C ILE A 238 18.47 -80.31 130.43
N ASP A 239 18.59 -79.56 131.53
CA ASP A 239 19.43 -79.92 132.69
C ASP A 239 18.59 -79.95 133.98
N PHE A 240 18.25 -81.17 134.44
CA PHE A 240 17.62 -81.42 135.73
C PHE A 240 18.32 -82.58 136.45
N PRO A 241 18.39 -82.59 137.80
CA PRO A 241 19.26 -83.50 138.56
C PRO A 241 19.03 -85.03 138.37
N ALA A 242 17.94 -85.45 137.72
CA ALA A 242 17.60 -86.85 137.48
C ALA A 242 17.29 -87.20 136.01
N LEU A 243 17.45 -86.27 135.07
CA LEU A 243 17.24 -86.53 133.63
C LEU A 243 18.01 -85.50 132.78
N SER A 244 18.91 -85.96 131.90
CA SER A 244 19.65 -85.11 130.96
C SER A 244 19.36 -85.49 129.51
N GLY A 245 19.10 -84.50 128.64
CA GLY A 245 18.88 -84.70 127.21
C GLY A 245 18.82 -83.37 126.43
N THR A 246 18.79 -83.44 125.09
CA THR A 246 18.66 -82.26 124.21
C THR A 246 17.44 -82.41 123.30
N VAL A 247 16.83 -81.29 122.91
CA VAL A 247 15.82 -81.25 121.84
C VAL A 247 16.37 -80.45 120.66
N GLY A 248 16.34 -81.06 119.46
CA GLY A 248 16.80 -80.45 118.22
C GLY A 248 18.32 -80.52 118.05
N PRO A 249 18.86 -80.15 116.87
CA PRO A 249 18.49 -78.95 116.09
C PRO A 249 17.45 -79.16 114.98
N ILE A 250 16.75 -78.08 114.59
CA ILE A 250 15.85 -78.02 113.43
C ILE A 250 16.56 -77.32 112.27
N GLN A 251 16.49 -77.88 111.06
CA GLN A 251 17.14 -77.35 109.86
C GLN A 251 16.14 -77.21 108.71
N MET A 252 16.02 -76.00 108.13
CA MET A 252 15.19 -75.77 106.95
C MET A 252 16.03 -75.93 105.66
N PRO A 253 15.63 -76.82 104.73
CA PRO A 253 16.31 -76.94 103.44
C PRO A 253 15.94 -75.79 102.49
N PRO A 254 16.80 -75.45 101.50
CA PRO A 254 16.52 -74.42 100.52
C PRO A 254 15.29 -74.75 99.68
N THR A 255 14.43 -73.76 99.43
CA THR A 255 13.23 -73.88 98.56
C THR A 255 13.42 -73.00 97.32
N ARG A 256 13.17 -73.56 96.13
CA ARG A 256 13.30 -72.87 94.82
C ARG A 256 11.92 -72.66 94.20
N VAL A 257 11.67 -71.48 93.64
CA VAL A 257 10.44 -71.14 92.90
C VAL A 257 10.81 -70.67 91.50
N THR A 258 10.33 -71.39 90.47
CA THR A 258 10.48 -71.02 89.06
C THR A 258 9.19 -70.34 88.59
N GLY A 259 9.30 -69.12 88.03
CA GLY A 259 8.16 -68.39 87.45
C GLY A 259 7.73 -68.93 86.07
N PRO A 260 6.50 -68.63 85.61
CA PRO A 260 5.99 -69.10 84.32
C PRO A 260 6.67 -68.40 83.12
N PHE A 261 6.73 -69.10 81.99
CA PHE A 261 7.18 -68.57 80.71
C PHE A 261 6.07 -67.75 80.05
N ILE A 262 6.41 -66.58 79.47
CA ILE A 262 5.48 -65.75 78.69
C ILE A 262 5.92 -65.82 77.23
N SER A 263 5.06 -66.34 76.36
CA SER A 263 5.19 -66.22 74.90
C SER A 263 4.12 -65.29 74.36
N ILE A 264 4.54 -64.36 73.51
CA ILE A 264 3.63 -63.51 72.73
C ILE A 264 4.01 -63.71 71.27
N THR A 265 3.03 -64.12 70.46
CA THR A 265 3.17 -64.24 69.00
C THR A 265 2.29 -63.20 68.34
N VAL A 266 2.87 -62.34 67.51
CA VAL A 266 2.12 -61.38 66.68
C VAL A 266 1.99 -61.94 65.27
N GLY A 267 0.76 -62.35 64.90
CA GLY A 267 0.43 -62.96 63.60
C GLY A 267 0.75 -64.46 63.48
N SER A 268 0.46 -65.05 62.33
CA SER A 268 0.69 -66.46 61.97
C SER A 268 1.31 -66.59 60.56
N PRO A 269 1.83 -67.75 60.16
CA PRO A 269 2.30 -68.00 58.79
C PRO A 269 1.23 -67.76 57.70
N GLU A 270 -0.05 -67.73 58.06
CA GLU A 270 -1.21 -67.43 57.22
C GLU A 270 -1.64 -65.96 57.32
N THR A 271 -1.23 -65.24 58.36
CA THR A 271 -1.53 -63.83 58.53
C THR A 271 -0.75 -63.01 57.51
N ARG A 272 -1.46 -62.30 56.63
CA ARG A 272 -0.89 -61.43 55.61
C ARG A 272 -1.11 -59.98 55.99
N LEU A 273 -0.03 -59.20 56.00
CA LEU A 273 -0.14 -57.75 56.04
C LEU A 273 -0.38 -57.25 54.61
N GLY A 274 -1.53 -56.62 54.38
CA GLY A 274 -1.82 -55.95 53.11
C GLY A 274 -1.05 -54.64 53.02
N VAL A 275 -0.16 -54.52 52.04
CA VAL A 275 0.52 -53.27 51.71
C VAL A 275 -0.07 -52.75 50.40
N PHE A 276 -0.68 -51.56 50.47
CA PHE A 276 -1.22 -50.88 49.31
C PHE A 276 -0.15 -49.94 48.74
N VAL A 277 0.37 -50.26 47.56
CA VAL A 277 1.19 -49.33 46.78
C VAL A 277 0.26 -48.67 45.75
N ALA A 278 -0.10 -47.42 46.01
CA ALA A 278 -0.82 -46.58 45.07
C ALA A 278 0.18 -45.68 44.33
N GLY A 279 0.13 -45.71 43.00
CA GLY A 279 0.87 -44.81 42.13
C GLY A 279 0.09 -44.57 40.84
N GLY A 280 0.59 -43.69 39.97
CA GLY A 280 -0.06 -43.41 38.70
C GLY A 280 0.95 -42.93 37.67
N VAL A 281 0.68 -43.20 36.40
CA VAL A 281 1.33 -42.48 35.30
C VAL A 281 0.56 -41.19 35.13
N GLY A 282 1.18 -40.08 35.51
CA GLY A 282 0.56 -38.75 35.43
C GLY A 282 0.07 -38.40 34.02
N ARG A 283 -0.79 -37.39 33.94
CA ARG A 283 -1.42 -36.95 32.68
C ARG A 283 -0.39 -36.82 31.54
N ILE A 284 -0.65 -37.48 30.43
CA ILE A 284 0.18 -37.39 29.22
C ILE A 284 -0.48 -36.41 28.25
N ASN A 285 0.23 -35.33 27.91
CA ASN A 285 -0.18 -34.38 26.89
C ASN A 285 0.60 -34.66 25.60
N ILE A 286 -0.11 -35.04 24.54
CA ILE A 286 0.48 -35.31 23.23
C ILE A 286 0.07 -34.15 22.30
N PRO A 287 0.99 -33.24 21.94
CA PRO A 287 0.69 -32.20 20.95
C PRO A 287 0.50 -32.87 19.58
N ILE A 288 -0.70 -32.74 19.02
CA ILE A 288 -1.06 -33.34 17.73
C ILE A 288 -0.81 -32.36 16.58
N ILE A 289 -1.16 -31.09 16.78
CA ILE A 289 -0.87 -30.00 15.83
C ILE A 289 -0.39 -28.81 16.66
N ASN A 290 0.70 -28.18 16.23
CA ASN A 290 1.17 -26.90 16.80
C ASN A 290 1.66 -25.99 15.67
N ILE A 291 0.83 -25.01 15.31
CA ILE A 291 1.15 -23.94 14.38
C ILE A 291 1.40 -22.69 15.23
N PRO A 292 2.67 -22.29 15.44
CA PRO A 292 2.99 -21.13 16.25
C PRO A 292 2.44 -19.85 15.62
N ALA A 293 2.08 -18.88 16.46
CA ALA A 293 1.76 -17.53 15.99
C ALA A 293 3.04 -16.91 15.40
N ALA A 294 2.99 -16.54 14.13
CA ALA A 294 4.02 -15.83 13.41
C ALA A 294 3.39 -14.65 12.67
N PRO A 295 4.18 -13.67 12.19
CA PRO A 295 3.66 -12.64 11.30
C PRO A 295 2.92 -13.29 10.12
N GLY A 296 1.63 -12.96 10.00
CA GLY A 296 0.76 -13.46 8.94
C GLY A 296 0.33 -14.93 9.06
N PHE A 297 -0.43 -15.40 8.07
CA PHE A 297 -0.97 -16.75 8.01
C PHE A 297 -0.79 -17.37 6.62
N GLY A 298 -0.21 -18.58 6.57
CA GLY A 298 0.02 -19.30 5.33
C GLY A 298 1.08 -18.67 4.41
N ASN A 299 1.95 -17.81 4.97
CA ASN A 299 3.08 -17.25 4.25
C ASN A 299 4.19 -18.29 4.07
N SER A 300 4.74 -18.38 2.85
CA SER A 300 5.89 -19.21 2.48
C SER A 300 7.06 -18.32 2.07
N THR A 301 7.55 -17.52 3.02
CA THR A 301 8.59 -16.50 2.80
C THR A 301 9.86 -16.77 3.59
N ASP A 302 11.02 -16.37 3.05
CA ASP A 302 12.32 -16.55 3.73
C ASP A 302 12.51 -15.58 4.91
N ALA A 303 11.99 -14.36 4.80
CA ALA A 303 11.96 -13.34 5.85
C ALA A 303 10.54 -13.13 6.40
N PRO A 304 10.39 -12.55 7.61
CA PRO A 304 9.08 -12.24 8.18
C PRO A 304 8.19 -11.48 7.18
N SER A 305 6.92 -11.82 7.15
CA SER A 305 5.91 -11.19 6.29
C SER A 305 4.57 -11.19 7.01
N SER A 306 3.84 -10.08 7.05
CA SER A 306 2.48 -10.06 7.62
C SER A 306 1.42 -10.40 6.57
N GLY A 307 0.16 -10.52 6.99
CA GLY A 307 -0.95 -10.78 6.08
C GLY A 307 -1.12 -12.26 5.71
N PHE A 308 -1.45 -12.57 4.46
CA PHE A 308 -1.92 -13.91 4.08
C PHE A 308 -1.32 -14.41 2.76
N LEU A 309 -0.90 -15.68 2.73
CA LEU A 309 -0.51 -16.39 1.51
C LEU A 309 0.60 -15.72 0.67
N ASN A 310 1.48 -14.96 1.32
CA ASN A 310 2.63 -14.34 0.66
C ASN A 310 3.75 -15.37 0.44
N SER A 311 4.59 -15.18 -0.58
CA SER A 311 5.64 -16.14 -0.94
C SER A 311 6.93 -15.50 -1.48
N GLY A 312 8.04 -16.23 -1.42
CA GLY A 312 9.35 -15.78 -1.93
C GLY A 312 10.27 -15.22 -0.84
N ARG A 313 11.02 -14.15 -1.14
CA ARG A 313 12.11 -13.68 -0.26
C ARG A 313 11.65 -13.10 1.09
N GLY A 314 10.40 -12.67 1.22
CA GLY A 314 9.85 -12.06 2.45
C GLY A 314 10.11 -10.56 2.56
N GLY A 315 9.70 -9.96 3.69
CA GLY A 315 9.55 -8.51 3.79
C GLY A 315 8.28 -8.03 3.08
N ILE A 316 7.16 -8.72 3.31
CA ILE A 316 5.92 -8.54 2.57
C ILE A 316 4.75 -8.31 3.53
N SER A 317 3.82 -7.41 3.18
CA SER A 317 2.51 -7.31 3.84
C SER A 317 1.36 -7.45 2.85
N GLY A 318 0.16 -7.74 3.35
CA GLY A 318 -1.06 -7.88 2.55
C GLY A 318 -1.36 -9.31 2.12
N PHE A 319 -1.87 -9.52 0.90
CA PHE A 319 -2.43 -10.81 0.50
C PHE A 319 -1.84 -11.32 -0.81
N GLY A 320 -1.33 -12.56 -0.83
CA GLY A 320 -1.00 -13.29 -2.06
C GLY A 320 0.14 -12.70 -2.88
N ASN A 321 1.03 -11.92 -2.26
CA ASN A 321 2.15 -11.28 -2.95
C ASN A 321 3.35 -12.24 -3.10
N PHE A 322 4.17 -12.02 -4.13
CA PHE A 322 5.40 -12.75 -4.43
C PHE A 322 6.58 -11.80 -4.64
N GLY A 323 7.69 -12.04 -3.92
CA GLY A 323 8.95 -11.28 -4.04
C GLY A 323 9.24 -10.37 -2.84
N PRO A 324 10.38 -9.66 -2.80
CA PRO A 324 10.77 -8.84 -1.64
C PRO A 324 10.09 -7.47 -1.58
N ASP A 325 10.07 -6.86 -0.39
CA ASP A 325 9.74 -5.44 -0.14
C ASP A 325 8.46 -4.98 -0.86
N THR A 326 7.36 -5.66 -0.51
CA THR A 326 6.08 -5.52 -1.22
C THR A 326 4.92 -5.41 -0.25
N SER A 327 3.99 -4.50 -0.52
CA SER A 327 2.71 -4.42 0.19
C SER A 327 1.53 -4.53 -0.77
N GLY A 328 0.34 -4.80 -0.24
CA GLY A 328 -0.90 -4.81 -1.00
C GLY A 328 -1.37 -6.20 -1.39
N PHE A 329 -1.85 -6.38 -2.62
CA PHE A 329 -2.62 -7.57 -3.00
C PHE A 329 -2.10 -8.14 -4.33
N PHE A 330 -1.74 -9.42 -4.35
CA PHE A 330 -1.39 -10.19 -5.55
C PHE A 330 -0.27 -9.58 -6.43
N ASN A 331 0.69 -8.88 -5.83
CA ASN A 331 1.82 -8.30 -6.52
C ASN A 331 2.90 -9.36 -6.80
N PHE A 332 3.51 -9.32 -7.98
CA PHE A 332 4.58 -10.21 -8.44
C PHE A 332 5.83 -9.43 -8.81
N THR A 333 6.76 -9.28 -7.85
CA THR A 333 8.03 -8.56 -8.06
C THR A 333 9.24 -9.49 -8.06
N ARG A 334 10.31 -9.04 -8.72
CA ARG A 334 11.64 -9.69 -8.67
C ARG A 334 12.71 -8.83 -7.99
N ASN A 335 12.44 -7.53 -7.75
CA ASN A 335 13.36 -6.55 -7.14
C ASN A 335 12.63 -5.71 -6.06
N LEU A 336 13.35 -4.77 -5.45
CA LEU A 336 12.86 -3.93 -4.33
C LEU A 336 11.72 -2.99 -4.75
N GLY A 337 10.72 -2.83 -3.86
CA GLY A 337 9.74 -1.73 -3.86
C GLY A 337 8.53 -1.92 -4.78
N SER A 338 7.46 -2.56 -4.29
CA SER A 338 6.17 -2.68 -4.97
C SER A 338 4.97 -2.51 -4.03
N SER A 339 3.97 -1.71 -4.41
CA SER A 339 2.73 -1.56 -3.62
C SER A 339 1.47 -1.46 -4.47
N GLY A 340 0.34 -1.82 -3.88
CA GLY A 340 -0.99 -1.73 -4.48
C GLY A 340 -1.56 -3.11 -4.86
N LEU A 341 -2.19 -3.25 -6.03
CA LEU A 341 -2.83 -4.48 -6.48
C LEU A 341 -2.14 -5.00 -7.76
N LEU A 342 -1.98 -6.32 -7.90
CA LEU A 342 -1.68 -7.03 -9.16
C LEU A 342 -0.54 -6.43 -10.02
N ASN A 343 0.49 -5.86 -9.39
CA ASN A 343 1.65 -5.32 -10.09
C ASN A 343 2.58 -6.44 -10.57
N ALA A 344 3.15 -6.34 -11.79
CA ALA A 344 4.11 -7.31 -12.30
C ALA A 344 5.25 -6.63 -13.09
N GLY A 345 6.50 -6.69 -12.59
CA GLY A 345 7.64 -6.01 -13.22
C GLY A 345 8.71 -5.50 -12.24
N LEU A 346 9.43 -4.44 -12.63
CA LEU A 346 10.47 -3.77 -11.84
C LEU A 346 10.03 -2.34 -11.49
N LEU A 347 10.24 -1.89 -10.24
CA LEU A 347 9.98 -0.51 -9.73
C LEU A 347 8.53 -0.04 -9.95
N GLN A 348 7.60 -0.37 -9.04
CA GLN A 348 6.15 -0.24 -9.30
C GLN A 348 5.35 0.29 -8.11
N SER A 349 4.35 1.12 -8.36
CA SER A 349 3.19 1.33 -7.48
C SER A 349 1.93 1.39 -8.35
N GLY A 350 0.78 0.88 -7.90
CA GLY A 350 -0.45 0.83 -8.71
C GLY A 350 -1.31 -0.42 -8.52
N ILE A 351 -2.30 -0.65 -9.39
CA ILE A 351 -3.32 -1.72 -9.25
C ILE A 351 -3.35 -2.75 -10.41
N HIS A 352 -2.61 -2.58 -11.53
CA HIS A 352 -2.21 -3.66 -12.49
C HIS A 352 -1.37 -3.16 -13.70
N ASN A 353 -0.04 -3.17 -13.62
CA ASN A 353 0.84 -2.70 -14.71
C ASN A 353 2.02 -3.64 -15.05
N PHE A 354 2.41 -3.71 -16.33
CA PHE A 354 3.53 -4.54 -16.84
C PHE A 354 4.43 -3.78 -17.88
N GLY A 355 5.67 -3.43 -17.49
CA GLY A 355 6.66 -2.62 -18.27
C GLY A 355 7.64 -1.82 -17.38
N ASN A 356 8.68 -1.16 -17.95
CA ASN A 356 9.96 -0.84 -17.25
C ASN A 356 10.22 0.62 -16.78
N SER A 357 9.18 1.40 -16.42
CA SER A 357 9.26 2.61 -15.55
C SER A 357 7.82 3.08 -15.20
N ILE A 358 7.28 2.78 -14.01
CA ILE A 358 5.81 2.90 -13.78
C ILE A 358 5.39 3.34 -12.34
N SER A 359 4.39 4.24 -12.28
CA SER A 359 3.34 4.40 -11.25
C SER A 359 1.94 4.22 -11.92
N GLY A 360 0.93 3.61 -11.28
CA GLY A 360 -0.33 3.14 -11.90
C GLY A 360 -1.57 4.02 -11.68
N PHE A 361 -2.82 3.81 -12.15
CA PHE A 361 -3.69 2.76 -12.77
C PHE A 361 -3.18 1.92 -13.98
N GLU A 362 -3.93 0.91 -14.47
CA GLU A 362 -3.57 -0.21 -15.39
C GLU A 362 -3.00 0.11 -16.81
N ASN A 363 -2.04 -0.71 -17.29
CA ASN A 363 -1.02 -0.43 -18.35
C ASN A 363 -0.82 -1.57 -19.41
N GLN A 364 0.15 -1.41 -20.36
CA GLN A 364 1.14 -2.39 -20.94
C GLN A 364 1.90 -1.80 -22.17
N GLN A 365 3.14 -2.20 -22.57
CA GLN A 365 3.61 -3.49 -23.18
C GLN A 365 5.15 -3.79 -23.09
N SER A 366 5.53 -5.07 -23.31
CA SER A 366 6.89 -5.67 -23.33
C SER A 366 7.56 -5.98 -24.71
N ARG A 367 8.73 -5.34 -24.96
CA ARG A 367 10.12 -5.83 -25.33
C ARG A 367 10.47 -6.54 -26.68
N PRO A 368 11.73 -6.38 -27.25
CA PRO A 368 13.00 -6.76 -26.57
C PRO A 368 14.25 -5.82 -26.69
N ARG A 369 14.98 -5.75 -25.56
CA ARG A 369 16.44 -5.61 -25.32
C ARG A 369 17.37 -4.95 -26.38
N ILE A 370 17.91 -3.76 -26.04
CA ILE A 370 19.31 -3.33 -26.31
C ILE A 370 19.88 -2.64 -25.05
N PRO A 371 21.16 -2.83 -24.65
CA PRO A 371 21.74 -2.21 -23.45
C PRO A 371 22.15 -0.76 -23.70
N GLY A 372 21.76 0.14 -22.79
CA GLY A 372 22.25 1.53 -22.74
C GLY A 372 21.17 2.56 -23.08
N LEU A 373 20.52 3.09 -22.05
CA LEU A 373 19.89 4.42 -22.04
C LEU A 373 18.97 4.77 -23.24
N GLU A 374 17.79 4.15 -23.33
CA GLU A 374 16.74 4.54 -24.29
C GLU A 374 15.68 5.45 -23.64
N PHE A 375 15.90 6.76 -23.73
CA PHE A 375 14.81 7.74 -23.82
C PHE A 375 15.18 8.62 -25.02
N GLY A 376 14.67 8.25 -26.19
CA GLY A 376 14.95 8.88 -27.46
C GLY A 376 13.66 9.09 -28.23
N ILE A 377 13.53 10.29 -28.79
CA ILE A 377 12.37 10.85 -29.48
C ILE A 377 12.04 10.00 -30.71
N GLU A 378 10.94 9.26 -30.63
CA GLU A 378 10.07 8.85 -31.75
C GLU A 378 8.64 9.15 -31.26
N PRO A 379 7.72 9.63 -32.12
CA PRO A 379 6.42 10.11 -31.70
C PRO A 379 5.71 9.00 -30.93
N MET A 380 5.39 9.26 -29.66
CA MET A 380 4.73 8.36 -28.72
C MET A 380 3.53 7.70 -29.39
N SER A 381 3.77 6.53 -29.98
CA SER A 381 2.79 5.68 -30.61
C SER A 381 2.85 4.34 -29.91
N ALA A 382 1.78 4.08 -29.16
CA ALA A 382 1.44 2.79 -28.57
C ALA A 382 2.35 2.27 -27.45
N ALA A 383 2.24 2.87 -26.26
CA ALA A 383 2.18 2.12 -24.99
C ALA A 383 1.58 3.04 -23.91
N ARG A 384 0.55 2.57 -23.21
CA ARG A 384 -0.35 3.35 -22.36
C ARG A 384 0.42 4.09 -21.25
N LEU A 385 0.35 5.43 -21.23
CA LEU A 385 0.80 6.23 -20.10
C LEU A 385 -0.41 6.53 -19.20
N SER A 386 -0.37 6.02 -17.98
CA SER A 386 -1.37 6.21 -16.92
C SER A 386 -1.53 7.70 -16.55
N GLY A 387 -2.78 8.12 -16.32
CA GLY A 387 -3.17 9.45 -15.83
C GLY A 387 -4.68 9.69 -16.03
N ILE A 388 -5.29 10.58 -15.22
CA ILE A 388 -6.75 10.87 -15.21
C ILE A 388 -7.25 11.42 -16.58
N PHE A 389 -6.34 11.82 -17.47
CA PHE A 389 -6.65 12.54 -18.72
C PHE A 389 -6.50 11.74 -20.02
N HIS A 390 -6.07 10.47 -19.98
CA HIS A 390 -5.78 9.71 -21.22
C HIS A 390 -6.33 8.28 -21.19
N ASN A 391 -7.22 7.95 -22.14
CA ASN A 391 -7.68 6.57 -22.37
C ASN A 391 -7.66 6.12 -23.84
N SER A 392 -7.26 6.95 -24.81
CA SER A 392 -7.02 6.52 -26.20
C SER A 392 -6.23 7.53 -27.04
N ARG A 393 -5.83 7.12 -28.24
CA ARG A 393 -4.98 7.86 -29.18
C ARG A 393 -5.77 9.05 -29.77
N GLY A 394 -5.56 10.25 -29.23
CA GLY A 394 -5.92 11.51 -29.92
C GLY A 394 -6.84 12.49 -29.19
N ALA A 395 -7.49 12.14 -28.07
CA ALA A 395 -8.29 13.11 -27.30
C ALA A 395 -8.54 12.64 -25.85
N SER A 396 -8.59 13.60 -24.91
CA SER A 396 -9.07 13.36 -23.55
C SER A 396 -10.58 13.10 -23.56
N THR A 397 -11.05 12.03 -22.92
CA THR A 397 -12.49 11.77 -22.71
C THR A 397 -13.05 12.47 -21.47
N PHE A 398 -12.26 13.35 -20.84
CA PHE A 398 -12.67 14.09 -19.67
C PHE A 398 -13.88 14.98 -20.02
N ASN A 399 -15.03 14.67 -19.43
CA ASN A 399 -16.24 15.46 -19.54
C ASN A 399 -16.62 15.94 -18.13
N PHE A 400 -17.00 17.21 -17.99
CA PHE A 400 -17.57 17.77 -16.78
C PHE A 400 -19.10 17.76 -16.88
N GLY A 401 -19.77 16.83 -16.17
CA GLY A 401 -21.23 16.63 -16.21
C GLY A 401 -21.63 15.18 -16.55
N TYR A 402 -22.92 14.88 -16.64
CA TYR A 402 -23.43 13.49 -16.75
C TYR A 402 -23.85 13.11 -18.18
N ALA A 403 -23.76 11.81 -18.51
CA ALA A 403 -24.27 11.21 -19.76
C ALA A 403 -23.69 11.77 -21.07
N ASN A 404 -22.44 12.22 -21.06
CA ASN A 404 -21.75 12.65 -22.29
C ASN A 404 -21.09 11.46 -23.01
N GLY A 405 -21.15 11.43 -24.35
CA GLY A 405 -20.37 10.56 -25.23
C GLY A 405 -19.41 11.39 -26.08
N GLY A 406 -18.13 11.03 -26.15
CA GLY A 406 -17.05 11.88 -26.71
C GLY A 406 -16.19 12.51 -25.61
N GLY A 407 -15.44 13.58 -25.90
CA GLY A 407 -14.45 14.15 -24.96
C GLY A 407 -14.45 15.68 -24.82
N LEU A 408 -13.98 16.19 -23.68
CA LEU A 408 -13.86 17.63 -23.39
C LEU A 408 -15.19 18.40 -23.42
N ASN A 409 -16.29 17.76 -23.02
CA ASN A 409 -17.59 18.42 -22.86
C ASN A 409 -17.75 19.03 -21.46
N PHE A 410 -18.33 20.23 -21.36
CA PHE A 410 -18.74 20.88 -20.12
C PHE A 410 -20.27 21.08 -20.13
N GLY A 411 -20.99 20.28 -19.36
CA GLY A 411 -22.45 20.15 -19.35
C GLY A 411 -22.89 18.68 -19.45
N SER A 412 -24.18 18.42 -19.69
CA SER A 412 -24.75 17.06 -19.66
C SER A 412 -25.36 16.62 -20.99
N ALA A 413 -25.39 15.30 -21.22
CA ALA A 413 -26.05 14.64 -22.35
C ALA A 413 -25.54 15.03 -23.76
N ASN A 414 -24.27 15.42 -23.90
CA ASN A 414 -23.67 15.74 -25.20
C ASN A 414 -23.18 14.47 -25.91
N LEU A 415 -23.29 14.41 -27.24
CA LEU A 415 -22.73 13.38 -28.11
C LEU A 415 -21.78 14.02 -29.13
N GLY A 416 -20.48 13.95 -28.88
CA GLY A 416 -19.44 14.66 -29.62
C GLY A 416 -18.40 15.23 -28.65
N SER A 417 -17.50 16.08 -29.13
CA SER A 417 -16.37 16.62 -28.36
C SER A 417 -16.35 18.15 -28.29
N PHE A 418 -15.71 18.70 -27.27
CA PHE A 418 -15.51 20.15 -27.08
C PHE A 418 -16.82 20.98 -26.97
N ASN A 419 -17.90 20.41 -26.44
CA ASN A 419 -19.15 21.15 -26.26
C ASN A 419 -19.22 21.86 -24.89
N LEU A 420 -19.69 23.11 -24.86
CA LEU A 420 -20.02 23.86 -23.65
C LEU A 420 -21.54 24.09 -23.59
N GLY A 421 -22.25 23.31 -22.80
CA GLY A 421 -23.72 23.29 -22.72
C GLY A 421 -24.27 21.88 -22.66
N ASN A 422 -25.59 21.73 -22.83
CA ASN A 422 -26.28 20.46 -22.65
C ASN A 422 -26.91 19.96 -23.96
N ARG A 423 -27.02 18.62 -24.10
CA ARG A 423 -27.74 17.94 -25.20
C ARG A 423 -27.27 18.28 -26.61
N ASN A 424 -26.01 18.67 -26.79
CA ASN A 424 -25.45 18.90 -28.12
C ASN A 424 -25.11 17.57 -28.82
N ILE A 425 -25.29 17.51 -30.12
CA ILE A 425 -24.85 16.40 -30.99
C ILE A 425 -23.89 16.99 -32.04
N GLY A 426 -22.66 16.50 -32.10
CA GLY A 426 -21.57 17.08 -32.89
C GLY A 426 -20.54 17.82 -32.01
N ASP A 427 -19.60 18.51 -32.64
CA ASP A 427 -18.38 19.02 -31.99
C ASP A 427 -18.35 20.55 -31.89
N PHE A 428 -17.62 21.09 -30.91
CA PHE A 428 -17.35 22.53 -30.76
C PHE A 428 -18.59 23.44 -30.57
N ASN A 429 -19.69 22.93 -30.02
CA ASN A 429 -20.89 23.74 -29.79
C ASN A 429 -20.84 24.50 -28.45
N ILE A 430 -21.33 25.74 -28.44
CA ILE A 430 -21.52 26.57 -27.23
C ILE A 430 -23.00 26.91 -27.10
N GLY A 431 -23.62 26.47 -26.00
CA GLY A 431 -25.06 26.54 -25.73
C GLY A 431 -25.73 25.17 -25.77
N ASP A 432 -27.05 25.14 -25.66
CA ASP A 432 -27.82 23.89 -25.49
C ASP A 432 -28.50 23.41 -26.77
N ALA A 433 -28.62 22.09 -26.91
CA ALA A 433 -29.42 21.37 -27.92
C ALA A 433 -29.04 21.65 -29.38
N ASN A 434 -27.79 21.99 -29.66
CA ASN A 434 -27.32 22.14 -31.05
C ASN A 434 -27.02 20.77 -31.68
N HIS A 435 -27.27 20.63 -32.98
CA HIS A 435 -26.90 19.47 -33.77
C HIS A 435 -26.07 19.92 -34.98
N GLY A 436 -24.77 19.60 -34.96
CA GLY A 436 -23.79 20.05 -35.95
C GLY A 436 -22.50 20.49 -35.29
N ILE A 437 -21.66 21.20 -36.03
CA ILE A 437 -20.32 21.60 -35.64
C ILE A 437 -20.25 23.12 -35.48
N ALA A 438 -19.56 23.59 -34.43
CA ALA A 438 -19.20 24.99 -34.23
C ALA A 438 -20.40 25.96 -34.17
N ASN A 439 -21.51 25.55 -33.54
CA ASN A 439 -22.65 26.45 -33.31
C ASN A 439 -22.48 27.25 -32.01
N PHE A 440 -22.87 28.52 -32.04
CA PHE A 440 -22.98 29.38 -30.86
C PHE A 440 -24.45 29.79 -30.65
N GLY A 441 -25.06 29.30 -29.57
CA GLY A 441 -26.45 29.56 -29.21
C GLY A 441 -27.24 28.28 -28.93
N PHE A 442 -28.54 28.29 -29.18
CA PHE A 442 -29.47 27.26 -28.72
C PHE A 442 -30.24 26.66 -29.89
N ALA A 443 -30.42 25.34 -29.87
CA ALA A 443 -31.30 24.61 -30.79
C ALA A 443 -31.01 24.83 -32.28
N ASN A 444 -29.75 25.03 -32.67
CA ASN A 444 -29.38 25.10 -34.09
C ASN A 444 -29.19 23.68 -34.66
N PHE A 445 -29.57 23.49 -35.92
CA PHE A 445 -29.38 22.24 -36.66
C PHE A 445 -28.64 22.55 -37.98
N GLY A 446 -27.38 22.14 -38.07
CA GLY A 446 -26.42 22.53 -39.11
C GLY A 446 -25.14 23.08 -38.49
N ASP A 447 -24.19 23.50 -39.32
CA ASP A 447 -22.84 23.89 -38.90
C ASP A 447 -22.63 25.42 -38.92
N ASN A 448 -21.75 25.91 -38.04
CA ASN A 448 -21.29 27.31 -38.01
C ASN A 448 -22.39 28.37 -37.80
N ASN A 449 -23.49 28.04 -37.12
CA ASN A 449 -24.55 29.01 -36.84
C ASN A 449 -24.23 29.85 -35.60
N PHE A 450 -24.59 31.14 -35.63
CA PHE A 450 -24.56 32.04 -34.49
C PHE A 450 -25.97 32.58 -34.22
N GLY A 451 -26.58 32.20 -33.10
CA GLY A 451 -27.93 32.59 -32.70
C GLY A 451 -28.79 31.38 -32.35
N PHE A 452 -30.12 31.50 -32.42
CA PHE A 452 -31.03 30.46 -31.89
C PHE A 452 -31.96 29.89 -32.96
N GLY A 453 -32.16 28.58 -32.94
CA GLY A 453 -33.19 27.91 -33.74
C GLY A 453 -32.95 27.93 -35.24
N ASN A 454 -31.71 28.08 -35.72
CA ASN A 454 -31.41 28.05 -37.15
C ASN A 454 -31.39 26.62 -37.69
N LEU A 455 -31.85 26.43 -38.92
CA LEU A 455 -31.82 25.16 -39.66
C LEU A 455 -31.02 25.34 -40.97
N GLY A 456 -29.86 24.71 -41.07
CA GLY A 456 -28.88 24.92 -42.15
C GLY A 456 -27.60 25.55 -41.63
N ASP A 457 -26.71 25.97 -42.52
CA ASP A 457 -25.32 26.29 -42.17
C ASP A 457 -24.99 27.78 -42.24
N SER A 458 -24.04 28.22 -41.42
CA SER A 458 -23.47 29.58 -41.46
C SER A 458 -24.49 30.72 -41.28
N ASN A 459 -25.61 30.48 -40.59
CA ASN A 459 -26.61 31.52 -40.34
C ASN A 459 -26.24 32.38 -39.12
N LEU A 460 -26.49 33.68 -39.20
CA LEU A 460 -26.34 34.65 -38.13
C LEU A 460 -27.72 35.24 -37.77
N GLY A 461 -28.25 34.87 -36.61
CA GLY A 461 -29.51 35.38 -36.08
C GLY A 461 -30.45 34.27 -35.66
N PHE A 462 -31.77 34.45 -35.81
CA PHE A 462 -32.75 33.60 -35.14
C PHE A 462 -33.76 32.99 -36.11
N GLY A 463 -33.96 31.68 -36.03
CA GLY A 463 -35.00 30.98 -36.79
C GLY A 463 -34.79 30.99 -38.31
N ASN A 464 -33.56 31.17 -38.80
CA ASN A 464 -33.30 31.14 -40.24
C ASN A 464 -33.25 29.69 -40.75
N THR A 465 -33.76 29.46 -41.95
CA THR A 465 -33.68 28.18 -42.68
C THR A 465 -32.93 28.37 -44.00
N GLY A 466 -31.84 27.64 -44.19
CA GLY A 466 -30.97 27.71 -45.37
C GLY A 466 -29.52 28.03 -45.01
N VAL A 467 -28.73 28.52 -45.97
CA VAL A 467 -27.29 28.77 -45.79
C VAL A 467 -26.97 30.26 -45.82
N GLY A 468 -26.16 30.72 -44.86
CA GLY A 468 -25.55 32.06 -44.91
C GLY A 468 -26.53 33.22 -44.71
N ASN A 469 -27.69 33.00 -44.07
CA ASN A 469 -28.64 34.08 -43.80
C ASN A 469 -28.20 34.95 -42.63
N ILE A 470 -28.52 36.24 -42.67
CA ILE A 470 -28.26 37.19 -41.58
C ILE A 470 -29.58 37.88 -41.20
N GLY A 471 -30.10 37.58 -40.02
CA GLY A 471 -31.29 38.22 -39.46
C GLY A 471 -32.27 37.22 -38.84
N PHE A 472 -33.57 37.45 -38.99
CA PHE A 472 -34.61 36.71 -38.27
C PHE A 472 -35.61 36.08 -39.24
N GLY A 473 -35.88 34.78 -39.10
CA GLY A 473 -36.96 34.09 -39.84
C GLY A 473 -36.74 33.89 -41.33
N ASN A 474 -35.55 34.19 -41.85
CA ASN A 474 -35.29 34.07 -43.30
C ASN A 474 -35.38 32.62 -43.76
N THR A 475 -36.00 32.39 -44.92
CA THR A 475 -36.00 31.08 -45.59
C THR A 475 -35.35 31.21 -46.98
N GLY A 476 -34.37 30.36 -47.28
CA GLY A 476 -33.54 30.41 -48.48
C GLY A 476 -32.07 30.69 -48.14
N ASP A 477 -31.24 31.00 -49.13
CA ASP A 477 -29.80 31.19 -48.91
C ASP A 477 -29.38 32.66 -49.10
N TYR A 478 -28.41 33.11 -48.29
CA TYR A 478 -27.77 34.43 -48.36
C TYR A 478 -28.72 35.63 -48.22
N ASN A 479 -29.85 35.46 -47.53
CA ASN A 479 -30.77 36.56 -47.25
C ASN A 479 -30.25 37.43 -46.10
N ILE A 480 -30.55 38.73 -46.15
CA ILE A 480 -30.24 39.67 -45.08
C ILE A 480 -31.53 40.42 -44.71
N GLY A 481 -31.98 40.28 -43.46
CA GLY A 481 -33.15 41.00 -42.95
C GLY A 481 -34.10 40.15 -42.10
N PHE A 482 -35.36 40.58 -42.07
CA PHE A 482 -36.45 39.89 -41.36
C PHE A 482 -37.34 39.22 -42.40
N GLY A 483 -37.58 37.92 -42.25
CA GLY A 483 -38.35 37.06 -43.15
C GLY A 483 -39.55 36.43 -42.47
#